data_AF-U6JRU5-F1
#
_entry.id   AF-U6JRU5-F1
#
_cell.length_a   1.000
_cell.length_b   1.000
_cell.length_c   1.000
_cell.angle_alpha   90.00
_cell.angle_beta   90.00
_cell.angle_gamma   90.00
#
_symmetry.space_group_name_H-M   'P 1'
#
loop_
_entity.id
_entity.type
_entity.pdbx_description
1 polymer ?
#
loop_
_entity_poly.entity_id
_entity_poly.type
_entity_poly.pdbx_seq_one_letter_code
_entity_poly.pdbx_strand_id
1 'polypeptide(L)'
;MGPNFKGAAAVCLMALSGFQQVTAVTAPKFAVEAAGEDAYISVNLARVGQMSVRINQLTKDDGLIEGLQETLPGAEALRAVTTCAEAISELKKQKTFVAQFIKDDDKNYRQSVQEALTTGLKQVESYPTTDAKWQDFWGNVDGANLASLLWSNSTKVGCAVGICTEGTHDTRSTTTKAAFLFCQMSPAAEENKAPFDKEYYEALTERKTLLTAMTEEDLKAPVKGAAAAAVPCLVLAGLYAIVAFASA
;
A
#
# COMPACT_ATOMS: atom_id res chain seq x y z
N MET A 1 7.28 -60.03 -62.87
CA MET A 1 6.00 -59.54 -63.44
C MET A 1 5.17 -58.97 -62.30
N GLY A 2 4.61 -57.79 -62.51
CA GLY A 2 4.16 -56.83 -61.50
C GLY A 2 2.82 -57.11 -60.78
N PRO A 3 2.25 -56.09 -60.12
CA PRO A 3 1.65 -56.15 -58.78
C PRO A 3 0.12 -56.23 -58.79
N ASN A 4 -0.51 -56.46 -57.63
CA ASN A 4 -1.91 -56.02 -57.37
C ASN A 4 -2.12 -55.74 -55.86
N PHE A 5 -1.96 -54.48 -55.46
CA PHE A 5 -2.49 -53.95 -54.21
C PHE A 5 -3.96 -53.57 -54.41
N LYS A 6 -4.87 -54.09 -53.58
CA LYS A 6 -6.23 -53.55 -53.44
C LYS A 6 -6.29 -52.78 -52.13
N GLY A 7 -6.22 -51.46 -52.22
CA GLY A 7 -6.41 -50.54 -51.12
C GLY A 7 -7.89 -50.35 -50.80
N ALA A 8 -8.21 -50.27 -49.50
CA ALA A 8 -9.43 -49.67 -49.00
C ALA A 8 -9.02 -48.40 -48.24
N ALA A 9 -9.29 -47.24 -48.82
CA ALA A 9 -9.09 -45.95 -48.16
C ALA A 9 -10.33 -45.65 -47.31
N ALA A 10 -10.19 -45.73 -45.99
CA ALA A 10 -11.14 -45.17 -45.05
C ALA A 10 -10.90 -43.66 -44.98
N VAL A 11 -11.80 -42.87 -45.57
CA VAL A 11 -11.83 -41.42 -45.42
C VAL A 11 -12.51 -41.11 -44.08
N CYS A 12 -11.73 -40.94 -43.02
CA CYS A 12 -12.21 -40.32 -41.79
C CYS A 12 -12.33 -38.80 -42.02
N LEU A 13 -13.57 -38.34 -42.21
CA LEU A 13 -13.97 -36.95 -41.98
C LEU A 13 -13.73 -36.63 -40.49
N MET A 14 -12.56 -36.10 -40.19
CA MET A 14 -12.30 -35.45 -38.90
C MET A 14 -13.13 -34.16 -38.88
N ALA A 15 -14.14 -34.16 -38.02
CA ALA A 15 -14.88 -32.98 -37.64
C ALA A 15 -13.91 -31.90 -37.15
N LEU A 16 -13.79 -30.79 -37.89
CA LEU A 16 -13.27 -29.53 -37.35
C LEU A 16 -14.31 -28.97 -36.38
N SER A 17 -14.42 -29.59 -35.21
CA SER A 17 -15.05 -28.98 -34.04
C SER A 17 -14.07 -27.92 -33.52
N GLY A 18 -14.56 -26.68 -33.45
CA GLY A 18 -13.77 -25.49 -33.23
C GLY A 18 -12.77 -25.60 -32.09
N PHE A 19 -11.49 -25.45 -32.43
CA PHE A 19 -10.56 -24.83 -31.51
C PHE A 19 -10.95 -23.35 -31.44
N GLN A 20 -11.75 -22.98 -30.44
CA GLN A 20 -11.58 -21.65 -29.88
C GLN A 20 -10.10 -21.57 -29.49
N GLN A 21 -9.34 -20.74 -30.21
CA GLN A 21 -8.05 -20.29 -29.72
C GLN A 21 -8.35 -19.59 -28.40
N VAL A 22 -8.15 -20.29 -27.28
CA VAL A 22 -7.92 -19.62 -26.02
C VAL A 22 -6.59 -18.95 -26.21
N THR A 23 -6.63 -17.69 -26.66
CA THR A 23 -5.48 -16.80 -26.61
C THR A 23 -4.94 -16.89 -25.19
N ALA A 24 -3.70 -17.34 -25.04
CA ALA A 24 -3.06 -17.43 -23.74
C ALA A 24 -2.98 -16.01 -23.15
N VAL A 25 -3.94 -15.66 -22.31
CA VAL A 25 -3.93 -14.40 -21.56
C VAL A 25 -2.71 -14.49 -20.65
N THR A 26 -1.73 -13.64 -20.91
CA THR A 26 -0.48 -13.65 -20.15
C THR A 26 -0.73 -12.89 -18.85
N ALA A 27 -0.36 -13.48 -17.72
CA ALA A 27 -0.50 -12.85 -16.41
C ALA A 27 0.14 -11.44 -16.37
N PRO A 28 -0.42 -10.49 -15.62
CA PRO A 28 0.13 -9.16 -15.48
C PRO A 28 1.55 -9.22 -14.92
N LYS A 29 2.43 -8.34 -15.43
CA LYS A 29 3.82 -8.24 -14.96
C LYS A 29 3.98 -7.03 -14.06
N PHE A 30 4.68 -7.20 -12.94
CA PHE A 30 5.05 -6.11 -12.03
C PHE A 30 6.54 -5.82 -12.17
N ALA A 31 6.86 -4.59 -12.57
CA ALA A 31 8.19 -4.01 -12.35
C ALA A 31 8.15 -3.25 -11.03
N VAL A 32 9.11 -3.50 -10.13
CA VAL A 32 9.07 -2.99 -8.76
C VAL A 32 10.34 -2.21 -8.47
N GLU A 33 10.19 -1.05 -7.85
CA GLU A 33 11.28 -0.21 -7.38
C GLU A 33 10.99 0.31 -5.96
N ALA A 34 12.02 0.78 -5.26
CA ALA A 34 11.83 1.40 -3.96
C ALA A 34 10.99 2.68 -4.07
N ALA A 35 10.07 2.90 -3.13
CA ALA A 35 9.32 4.16 -3.07
C ALA A 35 10.22 5.31 -2.57
N GLY A 36 9.94 6.53 -3.04
CA GLY A 36 10.63 7.74 -2.56
C GLY A 36 10.24 8.12 -1.14
N GLU A 37 11.04 8.99 -0.51
CA GLU A 37 10.84 9.42 0.89
C GLU A 37 9.45 10.03 1.16
N ASP A 38 8.86 10.73 0.18
CA ASP A 38 7.52 11.31 0.33
C ASP A 38 6.41 10.24 0.48
N ALA A 39 6.65 8.98 0.09
CA ALA A 39 5.73 7.88 0.38
C ALA A 39 5.59 7.64 1.90
N TYR A 40 6.72 7.67 2.62
CA TYR A 40 6.76 7.47 4.07
C TYR A 40 6.13 8.65 4.80
N ILE A 41 6.39 9.87 4.33
CA ILE A 41 5.73 11.08 4.86
C ILE A 41 4.21 10.99 4.62
N SER A 42 3.78 10.61 3.41
CA SER A 42 2.36 10.48 3.05
C SER A 42 1.62 9.45 3.92
N VAL A 43 2.21 8.27 4.12
CA VAL A 43 1.66 7.22 4.99
C VAL A 43 1.58 7.69 6.44
N ASN A 44 2.63 8.35 6.95
CA ASN A 44 2.61 8.89 8.31
C ASN A 44 1.58 10.02 8.46
N LEU A 45 1.43 10.89 7.46
CA LEU A 45 0.40 11.93 7.51
C LEU A 45 -1.00 11.33 7.49
N ALA A 46 -1.23 10.28 6.71
CA ALA A 46 -2.50 9.56 6.74
C ALA A 46 -2.83 9.05 8.15
N ARG A 47 -1.83 8.52 8.86
CA ARG A 47 -1.97 7.96 10.22
C ARG A 47 -2.05 9.00 11.33
N VAL A 48 -1.28 10.09 11.27
CA VAL A 48 -1.09 10.97 12.44
C VAL A 48 -1.10 12.47 12.14
N GLY A 49 -1.20 12.86 10.88
CA GLY A 49 -1.14 14.25 10.43
C GLY A 49 -2.35 15.04 10.88
N GLN A 50 -2.13 16.14 11.61
CA GLN A 50 -3.17 17.00 12.18
C GLN A 50 -4.26 16.27 12.98
N MET A 51 -3.88 15.19 13.67
CA MET A 51 -4.78 14.37 14.47
C MET A 51 -4.72 14.74 15.95
N SER A 52 -5.88 14.82 16.62
CA SER A 52 -5.97 15.02 18.08
C SER A 52 -5.59 13.77 18.88
N VAL A 53 -5.90 12.59 18.33
CA VAL A 53 -5.53 11.26 18.84
C VAL A 53 -4.57 10.61 17.85
N ARG A 54 -3.45 10.06 18.33
CA ARG A 54 -2.38 9.58 17.45
C ARG A 54 -2.09 8.11 17.71
N ILE A 55 -1.95 7.35 16.63
CA ILE A 55 -1.30 6.03 16.64
C ILE A 55 0.20 6.19 16.36
N ASN A 56 0.93 5.08 16.38
CA ASN A 56 2.36 5.10 16.12
C ASN A 56 2.69 5.64 14.72
N GLN A 57 3.67 6.53 14.67
CA GLN A 57 4.39 6.87 13.44
C GLN A 57 5.27 5.69 13.04
N LEU A 58 5.35 5.47 11.74
CA LEU A 58 6.08 4.37 11.15
C LEU A 58 7.50 4.82 10.80
N THR A 59 8.47 4.01 11.20
CA THR A 59 9.87 4.16 10.81
C THR A 59 10.13 3.32 9.57
N LYS A 60 10.88 3.86 8.61
CA LYS A 60 11.32 3.11 7.42
C LYS A 60 12.12 1.87 7.83
N ASP A 61 11.82 0.74 7.21
CA ASP A 61 12.53 -0.53 7.41
C ASP A 61 12.92 -1.12 6.05
N ASP A 62 14.22 -1.18 5.78
CA ASP A 62 14.75 -1.60 4.49
C ASP A 62 14.51 -3.09 4.21
N GLY A 63 14.44 -3.93 5.25
CA GLY A 63 14.13 -5.36 5.09
C GLY A 63 12.71 -5.60 4.58
N LEU A 64 11.76 -4.73 4.97
CA LEU A 64 10.41 -4.76 4.39
C LEU A 64 10.39 -4.30 2.92
N ILE A 65 11.26 -3.38 2.53
CA ILE A 65 11.38 -2.92 1.13
C ILE A 65 11.92 -4.06 0.26
N GLU A 66 12.99 -4.72 0.70
CA GLU A 66 13.58 -5.87 0.02
C GLU A 66 12.56 -7.00 -0.13
N GLY A 67 11.84 -7.33 0.94
CA GLY A 67 10.78 -8.36 0.91
C GLY A 67 9.68 -8.05 -0.12
N LEU A 68 9.27 -6.79 -0.25
CA LEU A 68 8.30 -6.37 -1.29
C LEU A 68 8.88 -6.53 -2.70
N GLN A 69 10.14 -6.14 -2.91
CA GLN A 69 10.81 -6.24 -4.21
C GLN A 69 11.02 -7.68 -4.66
N GLU A 70 11.24 -8.61 -3.74
CA GLU A 70 11.34 -10.04 -4.05
C GLU A 70 9.98 -10.69 -4.30
N THR A 71 8.97 -10.34 -3.50
CA THR A 71 7.67 -11.02 -3.52
C THR A 71 6.78 -10.57 -4.67
N LEU A 72 6.67 -9.26 -4.92
CA LEU A 72 5.70 -8.71 -5.87
C LEU A 72 5.91 -9.17 -7.33
N PRO A 73 7.13 -9.24 -7.90
CA PRO A 73 7.33 -9.71 -9.26
C PRO A 73 7.03 -11.20 -9.46
N GLY A 74 7.06 -11.98 -8.38
CA GLY A 74 7.02 -13.45 -8.41
C GLY A 74 5.81 -14.10 -7.74
N ALA A 75 4.97 -13.33 -7.06
CA ALA A 75 3.90 -13.82 -6.18
C ALA A 75 2.96 -14.78 -6.92
N GLU A 76 2.87 -16.03 -6.43
CA GLU A 76 2.05 -17.08 -7.04
C GLU A 76 0.56 -16.71 -7.07
N ALA A 77 0.08 -15.99 -6.06
CA ALA A 77 -1.28 -15.44 -6.03
C ALA A 77 -1.57 -14.53 -7.24
N LEU A 78 -0.54 -13.87 -7.81
CA LEU A 78 -0.64 -13.00 -8.97
C LEU A 78 -0.54 -13.75 -10.30
N ARG A 79 -0.19 -15.05 -10.30
CA ARG A 79 -0.10 -15.86 -11.53
C ARG A 79 -1.46 -16.38 -11.99
N ALA A 80 -2.44 -16.45 -11.09
CA ALA A 80 -3.79 -16.91 -11.38
C ALA A 80 -4.73 -15.79 -11.86
N VAL A 81 -4.31 -14.52 -11.76
CA VAL A 81 -5.10 -13.35 -12.16
C VAL A 81 -4.71 -12.89 -13.56
N THR A 82 -5.66 -12.27 -14.25
CA THR A 82 -5.52 -11.89 -15.66
C THR A 82 -5.40 -10.39 -15.87
N THR A 83 -5.74 -9.60 -14.85
CA THR A 83 -5.70 -8.14 -14.90
C THR A 83 -4.94 -7.54 -13.71
N CYS A 84 -4.44 -6.32 -13.89
CA CYS A 84 -3.85 -5.54 -12.81
C CYS A 84 -4.87 -5.26 -11.70
N ALA A 85 -6.14 -5.04 -12.01
CA ALA A 85 -7.17 -4.80 -11.01
C ALA A 85 -7.41 -6.00 -10.07
N GLU A 86 -7.42 -7.22 -10.63
CA GLU A 86 -7.52 -8.47 -9.86
C GLU A 86 -6.29 -8.68 -8.98
N ALA A 87 -5.09 -8.50 -9.54
CA ALA A 87 -3.83 -8.59 -8.80
C ALA A 87 -3.81 -7.69 -7.55
N ILE A 88 -4.25 -6.43 -7.73
CA ILE A 88 -4.29 -5.44 -6.66
C ILE A 88 -5.31 -5.79 -5.59
N SER A 89 -6.47 -6.33 -6.00
CA SER A 89 -7.49 -6.78 -5.06
C SER A 89 -6.98 -7.90 -4.15
N GLU A 90 -6.18 -8.83 -4.68
CA GLU A 90 -5.55 -9.87 -3.88
C GLU A 90 -4.46 -9.31 -2.95
N LEU A 91 -3.65 -8.35 -3.41
CA LEU A 91 -2.62 -7.73 -2.57
C LEU A 91 -3.20 -6.93 -1.40
N LYS A 92 -4.33 -6.23 -1.61
CA LYS A 92 -5.07 -5.55 -0.54
C LYS A 92 -5.53 -6.52 0.56
N LYS A 93 -5.86 -7.77 0.20
CA LYS A 93 -6.24 -8.82 1.18
C LYS A 93 -5.03 -9.37 1.94
N GLN A 94 -3.83 -9.30 1.37
CA GLN A 94 -2.59 -9.80 1.98
C GLN A 94 -1.96 -8.84 2.98
N LYS A 95 -2.76 -8.00 3.67
CA LYS A 95 -2.31 -7.04 4.69
C LYS A 95 -1.24 -6.06 4.21
N THR A 96 -1.16 -5.88 2.90
CA THR A 96 -0.31 -4.88 2.26
C THR A 96 -1.18 -3.70 1.92
N PHE A 97 -0.82 -2.52 2.41
CA PHE A 97 -1.51 -1.31 2.00
C PHE A 97 -1.17 -1.00 0.54
N VAL A 98 -2.20 -0.73 -0.26
CA VAL A 98 -2.08 -0.42 -1.68
C VAL A 98 -2.78 0.89 -1.99
N ALA A 99 -2.10 1.77 -2.71
CA ALA A 99 -2.67 2.99 -3.27
C ALA A 99 -2.33 3.10 -4.76
N GLN A 100 -3.33 3.39 -5.60
CA GLN A 100 -3.11 3.55 -7.03
C GLN A 100 -2.67 4.98 -7.36
N PHE A 101 -1.70 5.14 -8.26
CA PHE A 101 -1.36 6.44 -8.81
C PHE A 101 -2.36 6.82 -9.92
N ILE A 102 -2.84 8.06 -9.90
CA ILE A 102 -3.76 8.59 -10.93
C ILE A 102 -3.03 8.72 -12.27
N LYS A 103 -1.76 9.13 -12.20
CA LYS A 103 -0.87 9.23 -13.34
C LYS A 103 0.43 8.53 -13.00
N ASP A 104 0.88 7.66 -13.89
CA ASP A 104 2.07 6.83 -13.67
C ASP A 104 3.38 7.65 -13.59
N ASP A 105 3.41 8.84 -14.21
CA ASP A 105 4.59 9.69 -14.33
C ASP A 105 4.83 10.64 -13.15
N ASP A 106 3.77 11.09 -12.47
CA ASP A 106 3.86 12.11 -11.40
C ASP A 106 4.00 11.50 -9.99
N LYS A 107 3.73 10.18 -9.84
CA LYS A 107 3.83 9.42 -8.57
C LYS A 107 3.44 10.22 -7.32
N ASN A 108 2.29 10.89 -7.37
CA ASN A 108 1.83 11.74 -6.28
C ASN A 108 1.35 10.91 -5.08
N TYR A 109 2.28 10.58 -4.17
CA TYR A 109 2.01 9.73 -3.02
C TYR A 109 0.89 10.28 -2.13
N ARG A 110 0.90 11.57 -1.83
CA ARG A 110 -0.10 12.20 -0.96
C ARG A 110 -1.50 12.07 -1.50
N GLN A 111 -1.67 12.30 -2.80
CA GLN A 111 -2.97 12.18 -3.46
C GLN A 111 -3.43 10.72 -3.49
N SER A 112 -2.57 9.79 -3.88
CA SER A 112 -2.91 8.36 -3.92
C SER A 112 -3.27 7.80 -2.55
N VAL A 113 -2.51 8.15 -1.51
CA VAL A 113 -2.80 7.73 -0.13
C VAL A 113 -4.10 8.37 0.36
N GLN A 114 -4.37 9.63 0.03
CA GLN A 114 -5.64 10.30 0.37
C GLN A 114 -6.84 9.59 -0.29
N GLU A 115 -6.73 9.17 -1.55
CA GLU A 115 -7.79 8.46 -2.26
C GLU A 115 -8.06 7.07 -1.66
N ALA A 116 -7.00 6.33 -1.35
CA ALA A 116 -7.11 5.04 -0.67
C ALA A 116 -7.74 5.18 0.72
N LEU A 117 -7.31 6.19 1.50
CA LEU A 117 -7.88 6.51 2.81
C LEU A 117 -9.37 6.85 2.71
N THR A 118 -9.74 7.71 1.77
CA THR A 118 -11.13 8.13 1.54
C THR A 118 -12.01 6.95 1.14
N THR A 119 -11.50 6.07 0.27
CA THR A 119 -12.23 4.88 -0.19
C THR A 119 -12.44 3.87 0.94
N GLY A 120 -11.41 3.65 1.75
CA GLY A 120 -11.50 2.81 2.93
C GLY A 120 -12.46 3.34 3.99
N LEU A 121 -12.45 4.65 4.27
CA LEU A 121 -13.31 5.25 5.29
C LEU A 121 -14.79 5.14 4.93
N LYS A 122 -15.14 5.10 3.64
CA LYS A 122 -16.51 4.82 3.20
C LYS A 122 -17.01 3.42 3.59
N GLN A 123 -16.12 2.48 3.90
CA GLN A 123 -16.48 1.15 4.36
C GLN A 123 -16.79 1.10 5.87
N VAL A 124 -16.63 2.22 6.58
CA VAL A 124 -16.88 2.33 8.02
C VAL A 124 -17.60 3.66 8.31
N GLU A 125 -18.92 3.69 8.11
CA GLU A 125 -19.73 4.89 8.38
C GLU A 125 -19.84 5.21 9.88
N SER A 126 -19.73 4.18 10.73
CA SER A 126 -19.70 4.31 12.19
C SER A 126 -18.76 3.28 12.78
N TYR A 127 -18.16 3.61 13.94
CA TYR A 127 -17.20 2.72 14.59
C TYR A 127 -17.82 1.35 14.92
N PRO A 128 -17.29 0.23 14.40
CA PRO A 128 -17.81 -1.10 14.68
C PRO A 128 -17.65 -1.50 16.14
N THR A 129 -18.72 -2.01 16.74
CA THR A 129 -18.77 -2.39 18.17
C THR A 129 -18.79 -3.91 18.40
N THR A 130 -18.71 -4.71 17.33
CA THR A 130 -18.75 -6.18 17.41
C THR A 130 -17.71 -6.81 16.49
N ASP A 131 -17.21 -7.98 16.87
CA ASP A 131 -16.24 -8.75 16.07
C ASP A 131 -16.78 -9.10 14.68
N ALA A 132 -18.07 -9.41 14.56
CA ALA A 132 -18.71 -9.71 13.27
C ALA A 132 -18.64 -8.53 12.29
N LYS A 133 -18.85 -7.29 12.78
CA LYS A 133 -18.72 -6.10 11.92
C LYS A 133 -17.27 -5.84 11.53
N TRP A 134 -16.32 -6.16 12.39
CA TRP A 134 -14.90 -6.12 12.02
C TRP A 134 -14.56 -7.18 10.98
N GLN A 135 -15.10 -8.39 11.11
CA GLN A 135 -14.97 -9.43 10.08
C GLN A 135 -15.52 -8.97 8.73
N ASP A 136 -16.70 -8.35 8.71
CA ASP A 136 -17.28 -7.79 7.48
C ASP A 136 -16.40 -6.69 6.87
N PHE A 137 -15.86 -5.80 7.71
CA PHE A 137 -14.94 -4.74 7.28
C PHE A 137 -13.64 -5.30 6.69
N TRP A 138 -13.06 -6.32 7.32
CA TRP A 138 -11.88 -7.03 6.81
C TRP A 138 -12.18 -7.88 5.57
N GLY A 139 -13.42 -8.36 5.41
CA GLY A 139 -13.87 -9.08 4.22
C GLY A 139 -14.01 -8.17 2.98
N ASN A 140 -14.17 -6.87 3.18
CA ASN A 140 -14.18 -5.87 2.13
C ASN A 140 -12.74 -5.48 1.74
N VAL A 141 -12.41 -5.47 0.45
CA VAL A 141 -11.03 -5.19 -0.02
C VAL A 141 -10.52 -3.80 0.36
N ASP A 142 -11.39 -2.79 0.35
CA ASP A 142 -11.01 -1.42 0.72
C ASP A 142 -10.99 -1.23 2.25
N GLY A 143 -11.83 -1.97 2.97
CA GLY A 143 -11.78 -2.05 4.43
C GLY A 143 -10.50 -2.71 4.94
N ALA A 144 -10.12 -3.87 4.39
CA ALA A 144 -8.85 -4.55 4.69
C ALA A 144 -7.63 -3.67 4.37
N ASN A 145 -7.67 -2.97 3.23
CA ASN A 145 -6.62 -2.04 2.83
C ASN A 145 -6.47 -0.89 3.84
N LEU A 146 -7.58 -0.29 4.27
CA LEU A 146 -7.60 0.74 5.31
C LEU A 146 -7.10 0.20 6.66
N ALA A 147 -7.54 -0.99 7.04
CA ALA A 147 -7.15 -1.63 8.28
C ALA A 147 -5.65 -1.88 8.34
N SER A 148 -5.04 -2.28 7.21
CA SER A 148 -3.60 -2.43 7.07
C SER A 148 -2.87 -1.09 7.27
N LEU A 149 -3.34 -0.02 6.63
CA LEU A 149 -2.76 1.32 6.77
C LEU A 149 -2.82 1.85 8.21
N LEU A 150 -3.93 1.61 8.90
CA LEU A 150 -4.24 2.24 10.19
C LEU A 150 -4.03 1.32 11.39
N TRP A 151 -3.44 0.14 11.21
CA TRP A 151 -3.10 -0.77 12.31
C TRP A 151 -2.24 -0.05 13.35
N SER A 152 -2.77 0.13 14.55
CA SER A 152 -2.20 0.98 15.59
C SER A 152 -0.90 0.43 16.17
N ASN A 153 -0.75 -0.90 16.17
CA ASN A 153 0.42 -1.59 16.71
C ASN A 153 1.63 -1.56 15.77
N SER A 154 1.44 -1.23 14.48
CA SER A 154 2.55 -1.08 13.53
C SER A 154 3.49 0.05 13.95
N THR A 155 4.81 -0.21 13.88
CA THR A 155 5.86 0.77 14.18
C THR A 155 6.86 0.95 13.03
N LYS A 156 6.84 0.04 12.07
CA LYS A 156 7.73 0.01 10.91
C LYS A 156 6.96 -0.06 9.61
N VAL A 157 7.56 0.43 8.53
CA VAL A 157 7.01 0.33 7.17
C VAL A 157 8.12 0.21 6.13
N GLY A 158 7.91 -0.64 5.13
CA GLY A 158 8.67 -0.62 3.88
C GLY A 158 7.70 -0.37 2.74
N CYS A 159 8.04 0.53 1.81
CA CYS A 159 7.21 0.85 0.67
C CYS A 159 7.95 0.68 -0.66
N ALA A 160 7.23 0.18 -1.67
CA ALA A 160 7.70 -0.01 -3.03
C ALA A 160 6.67 0.53 -4.02
N VAL A 161 7.14 0.99 -5.18
CA VAL A 161 6.29 1.32 -6.33
C VAL A 161 6.32 0.14 -7.29
N GLY A 162 5.15 -0.42 -7.58
CA GLY A 162 5.01 -1.45 -8.60
C GLY A 162 4.25 -0.92 -9.81
N ILE A 163 4.83 -1.06 -10.99
CA ILE A 163 4.20 -0.78 -12.27
C ILE A 163 3.65 -2.09 -12.80
N CYS A 164 2.34 -2.19 -12.83
CA CYS A 164 1.63 -3.31 -13.42
C CYS A 164 1.45 -3.07 -14.91
N THR A 165 1.77 -4.07 -15.72
CA THR A 165 1.63 -4.02 -17.17
C THR A 165 0.79 -5.19 -17.66
N GLU A 166 -0.28 -4.88 -18.40
CA GLU A 166 -1.14 -5.86 -19.07
C GLU A 166 -0.72 -6.00 -20.55
N GLY A 167 -0.63 -7.23 -21.04
CA GLY A 167 -0.41 -7.51 -22.46
C GLY A 167 -1.71 -7.88 -23.16
N THR A 168 -2.04 -7.22 -24.27
CA THR A 168 -3.08 -7.69 -25.21
C THR A 168 -2.42 -8.36 -26.42
N HIS A 169 -2.85 -9.58 -26.72
CA HIS A 169 -2.43 -10.35 -27.88
C HIS A 169 -3.24 -9.90 -29.11
N ASP A 170 -3.03 -8.67 -29.59
CA ASP A 170 -3.40 -8.34 -30.96
C ASP A 170 -2.56 -7.18 -31.53
N THR A 171 -2.38 -7.19 -32.85
CA THR A 171 -1.43 -6.41 -33.67
C THR A 171 -1.58 -4.88 -33.66
N ARG A 172 -2.29 -4.34 -32.67
CA ARG A 172 -2.43 -2.91 -32.37
C ARG A 172 -2.27 -2.71 -30.86
N SER A 173 -1.08 -3.00 -30.35
CA SER A 173 -0.77 -3.11 -28.92
C SER A 173 -0.93 -1.78 -28.17
N THR A 174 -2.06 -1.59 -27.48
CA THR A 174 -2.14 -0.64 -26.37
C THR A 174 -1.79 -1.39 -25.10
N THR A 175 -0.56 -1.22 -24.63
CA THR A 175 -0.13 -1.71 -23.32
C THR A 175 -0.76 -0.83 -22.25
N THR A 176 -1.70 -1.38 -21.47
CA THR A 176 -2.22 -0.70 -20.28
C THR A 176 -1.17 -0.81 -19.18
N LYS A 177 -0.81 0.35 -18.60
CA LYS A 177 0.05 0.44 -17.43
C LYS A 177 -0.74 1.08 -16.30
N ALA A 178 -0.47 0.61 -15.09
CA ALA A 178 -0.97 1.21 -13.87
C ALA A 178 0.11 1.11 -12.81
N ALA A 179 0.44 2.23 -12.19
CA ALA A 179 1.38 2.27 -11.08
C ALA A 179 0.65 2.25 -9.73
N PHE A 180 1.26 1.57 -8.76
CA PHE A 180 0.73 1.45 -7.40
C PHE A 180 1.85 1.61 -6.36
N LEU A 181 1.52 2.26 -5.26
CA LEU A 181 2.29 2.23 -4.02
C LEU A 181 1.87 1.00 -3.22
N PHE A 182 2.83 0.18 -2.82
CA PHE A 182 2.69 -0.93 -1.90
C PHE A 182 3.43 -0.60 -0.62
N CYS A 183 2.80 -0.73 0.53
CA CYS A 183 3.45 -0.56 1.82
C CYS A 183 3.12 -1.73 2.74
N GLN A 184 4.16 -2.38 3.24
CA GLN A 184 4.06 -3.43 4.24
C GLN A 184 4.43 -2.85 5.60
N MET A 185 3.60 -3.12 6.61
CA MET A 185 3.83 -2.66 7.97
C MET A 185 4.29 -3.79 8.88
N SER A 186 5.05 -3.44 9.93
CA SER A 186 5.45 -4.38 10.98
C SER A 186 5.23 -3.79 12.39
N PRO A 187 4.63 -4.55 13.33
CA PRO A 187 3.93 -5.83 13.11
C PRO A 187 2.81 -5.73 12.07
N ALA A 188 2.58 -6.80 11.30
CA ALA A 188 1.49 -6.84 10.35
C ALA A 188 0.13 -6.78 11.07
N ALA A 189 -0.89 -6.29 10.36
CA ALA A 189 -2.21 -6.18 10.94
C ALA A 189 -2.84 -7.55 11.25
N GLU A 190 -3.59 -7.62 12.35
CA GLU A 190 -4.36 -8.81 12.71
C GLU A 190 -5.76 -8.72 12.09
N GLU A 191 -6.07 -9.66 11.20
CA GLU A 191 -7.39 -9.75 10.57
C GLU A 191 -8.49 -9.91 11.62
N ASN A 192 -9.68 -9.39 11.30
CA ASN A 192 -10.89 -9.50 12.11
C ASN A 192 -10.80 -8.80 13.48
N LYS A 193 -9.75 -7.99 13.71
CA LYS A 193 -9.58 -7.15 14.89
C LYS A 193 -9.77 -5.68 14.54
N ALA A 194 -10.15 -4.88 15.54
CA ALA A 194 -10.19 -3.44 15.41
C ALA A 194 -8.76 -2.91 15.13
N PRO A 195 -8.50 -2.25 13.99
CA PRO A 195 -7.18 -1.75 13.67
C PRO A 195 -6.78 -0.51 14.47
N PHE A 196 -7.76 0.20 15.01
CA PHE A 196 -7.62 1.41 15.80
C PHE A 196 -8.80 1.50 16.78
N ASP A 197 -8.66 2.35 17.80
CA ASP A 197 -9.72 2.61 18.78
C ASP A 197 -10.76 3.63 18.27
N LYS A 198 -11.82 3.81 19.06
CA LYS A 198 -12.94 4.66 18.70
C LYS A 198 -12.53 6.14 18.70
N GLU A 199 -11.72 6.54 19.67
CA GLU A 199 -11.24 7.90 19.84
C GLU A 199 -10.38 8.34 18.64
N TYR A 200 -9.54 7.43 18.12
CA TYR A 200 -8.77 7.65 16.91
C TYR A 200 -9.67 7.75 15.68
N TYR A 201 -10.68 6.88 15.54
CA TYR A 201 -11.64 6.95 14.45
C TYR A 201 -12.37 8.30 14.43
N GLU A 202 -12.87 8.76 15.57
CA GLU A 202 -13.56 10.05 15.69
C GLU A 202 -12.62 11.19 15.26
N ALA A 203 -11.40 11.23 15.79
CA ALA A 203 -10.39 12.21 15.39
C ALA A 203 -10.07 12.17 13.88
N LEU A 204 -10.05 10.98 13.28
CA LEU A 204 -9.76 10.79 11.85
C LEU A 204 -10.90 11.33 10.98
N THR A 205 -12.15 11.09 11.39
CA THR A 205 -13.34 11.60 10.68
C THR A 205 -13.52 13.10 10.82
N GLU A 206 -13.03 13.70 11.91
CA GLU A 206 -13.03 15.15 12.11
C GLU A 206 -11.96 15.89 11.30
N ARG A 207 -10.96 15.16 10.77
CA ARG A 207 -9.86 15.74 10.02
C ARG A 207 -10.32 16.28 8.66
N LYS A 208 -10.29 17.61 8.51
CA LYS A 208 -10.73 18.31 7.29
C LYS A 208 -9.62 18.58 6.28
N THR A 209 -8.37 18.68 6.75
CA THR A 209 -7.22 18.95 5.88
C THR A 209 -6.89 17.70 5.08
N LEU A 210 -6.69 17.86 3.77
CA LEU A 210 -6.25 16.78 2.89
C LEU A 210 -4.75 16.56 3.02
N LEU A 211 -4.27 15.33 2.77
CA LEU A 211 -2.84 15.00 2.84
C LEU A 211 -1.97 15.83 1.88
N THR A 212 -2.54 16.23 0.74
CA THR A 212 -1.88 17.10 -0.26
C THR A 212 -1.65 18.52 0.23
N ALA A 213 -2.38 18.96 1.25
CA ALA A 213 -2.24 20.28 1.89
C ALA A 213 -1.44 20.22 3.19
N MET A 214 -1.05 19.04 3.66
CA MET A 214 -0.23 18.85 4.85
C MET A 214 1.27 18.87 4.52
N THR A 215 2.09 19.20 5.50
CA THR A 215 3.55 19.16 5.40
C THR A 215 4.14 18.21 6.46
N GLU A 216 5.47 18.04 6.47
CA GLU A 216 6.12 17.18 7.48
C GLU A 216 5.92 17.70 8.91
N GLU A 217 5.77 19.02 9.08
CA GLU A 217 5.49 19.67 10.35
C GLU A 217 4.19 19.17 10.99
N ASP A 218 3.21 18.77 10.19
CA ASP A 218 1.95 18.20 10.66
C ASP A 218 2.12 16.80 11.30
N LEU A 219 3.30 16.18 11.15
CA LEU A 219 3.69 14.96 11.87
C LEU A 219 4.15 15.24 13.30
N LYS A 220 4.38 16.50 13.68
CA LYS A 220 4.73 16.82 15.07
C LYS A 220 3.50 16.68 15.95
N ALA A 221 3.70 16.26 17.20
CA ALA A 221 2.59 16.15 18.14
C ALA A 221 1.95 17.55 18.33
N PRO A 222 0.61 17.64 18.47
CA PRO A 222 -0.02 18.90 18.82
C PRO A 222 0.59 19.39 20.12
N VAL A 223 1.21 20.58 20.08
CA VAL A 223 1.68 21.24 21.29
C VAL A 223 0.41 21.69 22.02
N LYS A 224 -0.09 20.88 22.96
CA LYS A 224 -1.12 21.34 23.88
C LYS A 224 -0.60 22.64 24.51
N GLY A 225 -1.40 23.69 24.38
CA GLY A 225 -1.02 25.05 24.74
C GLY A 225 -0.43 25.15 26.16
N ALA A 226 0.36 26.21 26.34
CA ALA A 226 0.93 26.68 27.58
C ALA A 226 0.05 26.43 28.83
N ALA A 227 0.20 25.25 29.40
CA ALA A 227 0.15 25.00 30.82
C ALA A 227 1.46 24.30 31.14
N ALA A 228 2.53 25.10 31.21
CA ALA A 228 3.81 24.66 31.73
C ALA A 228 3.61 24.28 33.20
N ALA A 229 3.22 23.04 33.46
CA ALA A 229 3.68 22.37 34.66
C ALA A 229 5.22 22.36 34.52
N ALA A 230 5.87 23.21 35.30
CA ALA A 230 7.31 23.38 35.30
C ALA A 230 7.97 22.04 35.64
N VAL A 231 8.38 21.29 34.63
CA VAL A 231 9.41 20.27 34.75
C VAL A 231 10.73 21.01 34.57
N PRO A 232 11.62 21.06 35.56
CA PRO A 232 12.87 21.81 35.46
C PRO A 232 13.79 21.14 34.44
N CYS A 233 13.80 21.67 33.22
CA CYS A 233 14.90 21.43 32.28
C CYS A 233 16.14 22.15 32.82
N LEU A 234 17.11 21.36 33.29
CA LEU A 234 18.46 21.82 33.55
C LEU A 234 19.05 22.39 32.26
N VAL A 235 19.01 23.72 32.14
CA VAL A 235 19.79 24.46 31.14
C VAL A 235 21.24 24.36 31.59
N LEU A 236 22.01 23.46 30.98
CA LEU A 236 23.47 23.54 31.01
C LEU A 236 23.90 24.78 30.22
N ALA A 237 23.98 25.91 30.90
CA ALA A 237 24.70 27.09 30.41
C ALA A 237 26.20 26.79 30.51
N GLY A 238 26.87 26.66 29.36
CA GLY A 238 28.31 26.52 29.27
C GLY A 238 29.02 27.76 29.80
N LEU A 239 29.73 27.61 30.92
CA LEU A 239 30.65 28.59 31.47
C LEU A 239 31.93 28.61 30.62
N TYR A 240 32.14 29.65 29.83
CA TYR A 240 33.47 29.97 29.27
C TYR A 240 34.27 30.71 30.36
N ALA A 241 35.26 30.03 30.95
CA ALA A 241 36.24 30.66 31.81
C ALA A 241 37.33 31.33 30.96
N ILE A 242 37.43 32.65 31.03
CA ILE A 242 38.55 33.43 30.48
C ILE A 242 39.71 33.35 31.49
N VAL A 243 40.83 32.76 31.10
CA VAL A 243 42.09 32.83 31.88
C VAL A 243 42.91 33.98 31.34
N ALA A 244 43.03 35.05 32.14
CA ALA A 244 44.00 36.12 31.91
C ALA A 244 45.35 35.73 32.54
N PHE A 245 46.39 35.59 31.70
CA PHE A 245 47.77 35.51 32.17
C PHE A 245 48.28 36.92 32.46
N ALA A 246 48.61 37.18 33.72
CA ALA A 246 49.51 38.25 34.12
C ALA A 246 50.73 37.59 34.76
N SER A 247 51.90 37.75 34.15
CA SER A 247 53.20 37.49 34.80
C SER A 247 53.98 38.80 34.85
N ALA A 248 54.48 39.08 36.05
CA ALA A 248 55.34 40.18 36.44
C ALA A 248 56.73 40.12 35.79
#